data_AF-A0AAU3LWJ5-F1
#
_entry.id   AF-A0AAU3LWJ5-F1
#
_cell.length_a   1.000
_cell.length_b   1.000
_cell.length_c   1.000
_cell.angle_alpha   90.00
_cell.angle_beta   90.00
_cell.angle_gamma   90.00
#
_symmetry.space_group_name_H-M   'P 1'
#
loop_
_entity.id
_entity.type
_entity.pdbx_description
1 polymer ?
#
loop_
_entity_poly.entity_id
_entity_poly.type
_entity_poly.pdbx_seq_one_letter_code
_entity_poly.pdbx_strand_id
1 'polypeptide(L)'
;MPVRSAWLINRTETETGQSRADTRLAPVGTMTPNGALTTAGGVLPGSTGGEYLMSGLYVFGESAGMNATVAPGRAVIQGQGPAGAYPVVLTDYTEVTFGDGDASNPRIDLVVLRVYDTQFDGTGRTEAVLEVVVGKAEATPEPPLLPDASLPLARVLVPAGASVGTGGIAWADAVYDMRVSTVAVGGILADSWNRDTPGGYPGQYRDTSSTLQRWDGTRWTSYPRQAGGIAPQGALAAGEYTGQYRDEAGRLQRWDGTVWRPAVPSSAWAYNNDGGYCATTA
;
A
#
# COMPACT_ATOMS: atom_id res chain seq x y z
N MET A 1 -26.38 11.42 -0.30
CA MET A 1 -25.45 10.28 -0.17
C MET A 1 -24.02 10.83 -0.26
N PRO A 2 -23.22 10.72 0.81
CA PRO A 2 -21.86 11.30 0.87
C PRO A 2 -20.81 10.44 0.15
N VAL A 3 -21.05 9.13 0.03
CA VAL A 3 -20.27 8.23 -0.82
C VAL A 3 -20.78 8.34 -2.26
N ARG A 4 -19.87 8.53 -3.22
CA ARG A 4 -20.18 8.64 -4.65
C ARG A 4 -19.16 7.89 -5.48
N SER A 5 -19.58 7.26 -6.56
CA SER A 5 -18.71 6.53 -7.48
C SER A 5 -18.83 7.05 -8.91
N ALA A 6 -17.78 6.84 -9.69
CA ALA A 6 -17.81 7.05 -11.13
C ALA A 6 -18.00 5.73 -11.89
N TRP A 7 -18.69 5.81 -13.03
CA TRP A 7 -18.91 4.70 -13.98
C TRP A 7 -19.72 3.51 -13.44
N LEU A 8 -20.28 3.63 -12.23
CA LEU A 8 -21.10 2.60 -11.61
C LEU A 8 -22.58 2.68 -12.05
N ILE A 9 -23.15 3.89 -12.05
CA ILE A 9 -24.59 4.06 -12.32
C ILE A 9 -24.82 4.14 -13.82
N ASN A 10 -25.48 3.10 -14.35
CA ASN A 10 -25.96 3.07 -15.73
C ASN A 10 -27.10 4.07 -15.94
N ARG A 11 -27.10 4.75 -17.08
CA ARG A 11 -28.29 5.49 -17.51
C ARG A 11 -29.30 4.47 -18.05
N THR A 12 -30.46 4.40 -17.42
CA THR A 12 -31.62 3.65 -17.93
C THR A 12 -32.74 4.61 -18.32
N GLU A 13 -33.89 4.08 -18.74
CA GLU A 13 -35.08 4.91 -19.01
C GLU A 13 -35.63 5.58 -17.74
N THR A 14 -35.37 4.98 -16.56
CA THR A 14 -35.92 5.40 -15.27
C THR A 14 -34.88 5.96 -14.30
N GLU A 15 -33.59 5.68 -14.50
CA GLU A 15 -32.51 6.16 -13.63
C GLU A 15 -31.63 7.18 -14.34
N THR A 16 -31.36 8.30 -13.66
CA THR A 16 -30.37 9.26 -14.12
C THR A 16 -29.00 8.63 -13.94
N GLY A 17 -28.27 8.40 -15.05
CA GLY A 17 -26.88 7.93 -14.98
C GLY A 17 -25.96 8.89 -14.24
N GLN A 18 -24.66 8.55 -14.19
CA GLN A 18 -23.63 9.33 -13.48
C GLN A 18 -23.71 10.85 -13.72
N SER A 19 -23.61 11.66 -12.66
CA SER A 19 -23.59 13.12 -12.77
C SER A 19 -22.21 13.67 -13.11
N ARG A 20 -22.17 14.87 -13.70
CA ARG A 20 -20.91 15.62 -13.93
C ARG A 20 -20.15 15.94 -12.64
N ALA A 21 -20.84 16.03 -11.50
CA ALA A 21 -20.18 16.26 -10.22
C ALA A 21 -19.42 14.99 -9.76
N ASP A 22 -20.04 13.82 -9.93
CA ASP A 22 -19.44 12.53 -9.57
C ASP A 22 -18.18 12.26 -10.41
N THR A 23 -18.24 12.52 -11.72
CA THR A 23 -17.06 12.39 -12.60
C THR A 23 -15.93 13.36 -12.26
N ARG A 24 -16.22 14.55 -11.73
CA ARG A 24 -15.19 15.55 -11.39
C ARG A 24 -14.50 15.26 -10.06
N LEU A 25 -15.24 14.68 -9.11
CA LEU A 25 -14.73 14.43 -7.75
C LEU A 25 -14.06 13.07 -7.62
N ALA A 26 -14.57 12.06 -8.35
CA ALA A 26 -13.94 10.75 -8.37
C ALA A 26 -12.66 10.79 -9.23
N PRO A 27 -11.59 10.09 -8.82
CA PRO A 27 -10.33 10.12 -9.55
C PRO A 27 -10.47 9.57 -10.97
N VAL A 28 -9.89 10.26 -11.94
CA VAL A 28 -9.91 9.87 -13.36
C VAL A 28 -8.46 9.67 -13.80
N GLY A 29 -8.13 8.45 -14.26
CA GLY A 29 -6.81 8.11 -14.77
C GLY A 29 -6.56 6.60 -14.81
N THR A 30 -5.57 6.18 -15.59
CA THR A 30 -5.11 4.77 -15.58
C THR A 30 -4.36 4.53 -14.29
N MET A 31 -4.95 3.76 -13.40
CA MET A 31 -4.35 3.37 -12.12
C MET A 31 -3.34 2.24 -12.33
N THR A 32 -2.47 2.01 -11.34
CA THR A 32 -1.45 0.94 -11.40
C THR A 32 -2.12 -0.41 -11.66
N PRO A 33 -1.82 -1.11 -12.77
CA PRO A 33 -2.40 -2.42 -13.05
C PRO A 33 -1.84 -3.49 -12.10
N ASN A 34 -2.66 -4.47 -11.74
CA ASN A 34 -2.23 -5.71 -11.08
C ASN A 34 -2.71 -6.97 -11.84
N GLY A 35 -3.22 -6.79 -13.06
CA GLY A 35 -3.65 -7.84 -13.97
C GLY A 35 -4.18 -7.24 -15.28
N ALA A 36 -4.64 -8.08 -16.20
CA ALA A 36 -5.06 -7.62 -17.53
C ALA A 36 -6.32 -6.74 -17.50
N LEU A 37 -7.22 -6.98 -16.54
CA LEU A 37 -8.48 -6.24 -16.35
C LEU A 37 -8.60 -5.66 -14.94
N THR A 38 -7.51 -5.70 -14.17
CA THR A 38 -7.54 -5.38 -12.74
C THR A 38 -6.50 -4.34 -12.38
N THR A 39 -6.84 -3.53 -11.39
CA THR A 39 -6.08 -2.40 -10.88
C THR A 39 -5.77 -2.61 -9.39
N ALA A 40 -4.63 -2.10 -8.95
CA ALA A 40 -4.32 -1.95 -7.53
C ALA A 40 -5.26 -0.94 -6.86
N GLY A 41 -6.25 -1.44 -6.13
CA GLY A 41 -7.15 -0.63 -5.31
C GLY A 41 -6.42 0.03 -4.14
N GLY A 42 -6.98 1.13 -3.64
CA GLY A 42 -6.39 1.86 -2.51
C GLY A 42 -6.93 3.27 -2.35
N VAL A 43 -6.47 3.92 -1.30
CA VAL A 43 -6.71 5.34 -1.01
C VAL A 43 -5.74 6.19 -1.83
N LEU A 44 -6.23 7.27 -2.42
CA LEU A 44 -5.34 8.22 -3.07
C LEU A 44 -4.56 9.00 -2.00
N PRO A 45 -3.22 9.00 -2.03
CA PRO A 45 -2.43 9.71 -1.05
C PRO A 45 -2.62 11.23 -1.14
N GLY A 46 -2.35 11.89 -0.03
CA GLY A 46 -2.42 13.34 0.12
C GLY A 46 -3.04 13.75 1.46
N SER A 47 -2.63 14.93 1.91
CA SER A 47 -3.26 15.68 3.00
C SER A 47 -3.34 17.15 2.63
N THR A 48 -4.21 17.89 3.31
CA THR A 48 -4.16 19.36 3.26
C THR A 48 -2.75 19.81 3.68
N GLY A 49 -2.09 20.65 2.87
CA GLY A 49 -0.74 21.14 3.14
C GLY A 49 0.41 20.14 2.90
N GLY A 50 0.13 18.87 2.61
CA GLY A 50 1.16 17.86 2.34
C GLY A 50 1.96 17.37 3.55
N GLU A 51 1.46 17.60 4.77
CA GLU A 51 2.10 17.21 6.03
C GLU A 51 2.06 15.70 6.30
N TYR A 52 1.03 15.00 5.80
CA TYR A 52 0.84 13.57 6.01
C TYR A 52 0.72 12.84 4.68
N LEU A 53 1.12 11.57 4.68
CA LEU A 53 0.98 10.70 3.52
C LEU A 53 -0.49 10.58 3.06
N MET A 54 -1.40 10.36 4.02
CA MET A 54 -2.84 10.20 3.76
C MET A 54 -3.64 10.78 4.92
N SER A 55 -4.48 11.79 4.66
CA SER A 55 -5.48 12.24 5.65
C SER A 55 -6.89 11.73 5.33
N GLY A 56 -7.14 11.28 4.10
CA GLY A 56 -8.48 10.87 3.66
C GLY A 56 -8.87 9.47 4.08
N LEU A 57 -10.18 9.22 4.22
CA LEU A 57 -10.77 7.92 4.58
C LEU A 57 -10.27 7.33 5.90
N TYR A 58 -9.68 8.15 6.77
CA TYR A 58 -9.27 7.73 8.11
C TYR A 58 -10.48 7.44 9.00
N VAL A 59 -10.43 6.34 9.75
CA VAL A 59 -11.48 5.92 10.68
C VAL A 59 -11.06 6.31 12.11
N PHE A 60 -11.93 7.02 12.81
CA PHE A 60 -11.73 7.41 14.20
C PHE A 60 -13.06 7.44 14.94
N GLY A 61 -13.08 7.36 16.26
CA GLY A 61 -14.32 7.49 17.04
C GLY A 61 -14.13 8.39 18.24
N GLU A 62 -15.24 8.84 18.80
CA GLU A 62 -15.26 9.60 20.05
C GLU A 62 -15.27 8.64 21.26
N SER A 63 -14.70 9.09 22.37
CA SER A 63 -14.51 8.25 23.56
C SER A 63 -15.82 7.57 23.99
N ALA A 64 -15.77 6.25 24.20
CA ALA A 64 -16.82 5.43 24.79
C ALA A 64 -18.14 5.30 23.98
N GLY A 65 -18.13 5.58 22.67
CA GLY A 65 -19.28 5.40 21.77
C GLY A 65 -19.23 4.10 20.95
N MET A 66 -20.38 3.73 20.34
CA MET A 66 -20.50 2.64 19.36
C MET A 66 -20.45 3.14 17.90
N ASN A 67 -20.00 4.37 17.68
CA ASN A 67 -19.90 4.99 16.36
C ASN A 67 -18.45 5.32 16.03
N ALA A 68 -18.06 5.08 14.78
CA ALA A 68 -16.87 5.68 14.18
C ALA A 68 -17.29 6.73 13.16
N THR A 69 -16.43 7.71 12.95
CA THR A 69 -16.48 8.69 11.87
C THR A 69 -15.38 8.37 10.88
N VAL A 70 -15.72 8.43 9.60
CA VAL A 70 -14.77 8.28 8.49
C VAL A 70 -14.58 9.62 7.79
N ALA A 71 -13.32 10.04 7.68
CA ALA A 71 -12.96 11.31 7.07
C ALA A 71 -13.20 11.31 5.54
N PRO A 72 -13.55 12.47 4.94
CA PRO A 72 -13.64 12.62 3.48
C PRO A 72 -12.36 12.15 2.78
N GLY A 73 -12.50 11.62 1.57
CA GLY A 73 -11.34 11.15 0.81
C GLY A 73 -11.71 10.48 -0.49
N ARG A 74 -10.70 10.02 -1.22
CA ARG A 74 -10.85 9.39 -2.53
C ARG A 74 -10.16 8.05 -2.55
N ALA A 75 -10.76 7.10 -3.23
CA ALA A 75 -10.22 5.75 -3.39
C ALA A 75 -10.51 5.22 -4.78
N VAL A 76 -9.82 4.13 -5.12
CA VAL A 76 -10.16 3.25 -6.24
C VAL A 76 -10.40 1.87 -5.68
N ILE A 77 -11.53 1.27 -6.03
CA ILE A 77 -11.94 -0.06 -5.58
C ILE A 77 -11.95 -0.98 -6.79
N GLN A 78 -11.18 -2.07 -6.72
CA GLN A 78 -11.22 -3.10 -7.75
C GLN A 78 -12.50 -3.93 -7.58
N GLY A 79 -13.36 -3.94 -8.61
CA GLY A 79 -14.55 -4.78 -8.69
C GLY A 79 -14.24 -6.24 -9.07
N GLN A 80 -15.29 -7.04 -9.21
CA GLN A 80 -15.17 -8.46 -9.57
C GLN A 80 -14.90 -8.66 -11.07
N GLY A 81 -13.81 -9.36 -11.40
CA GLY A 81 -13.52 -9.82 -12.77
C GLY A 81 -13.62 -8.69 -13.83
N PRO A 82 -14.53 -8.82 -14.82
CA PRO A 82 -14.68 -7.84 -15.90
C PRO A 82 -15.34 -6.52 -15.49
N ALA A 83 -15.81 -6.37 -14.25
CA ALA A 83 -16.36 -5.12 -13.72
C ALA A 83 -15.36 -3.96 -13.74
N GLY A 84 -14.06 -4.28 -13.72
CA GLY A 84 -13.01 -3.28 -13.67
C GLY A 84 -12.95 -2.57 -12.32
N ALA A 85 -12.40 -1.36 -12.30
CA ALA A 85 -12.20 -0.60 -11.08
C ALA A 85 -13.12 0.62 -11.02
N TYR A 86 -13.61 0.91 -9.82
CA TYR A 86 -14.52 2.01 -9.54
C TYR A 86 -13.79 3.12 -8.76
N PRO A 87 -13.66 4.31 -9.34
CA PRO A 87 -13.29 5.51 -8.59
C PRO A 87 -14.39 5.89 -7.62
N VAL A 88 -14.05 6.07 -6.34
CA VAL A 88 -15.00 6.42 -5.28
C VAL A 88 -14.50 7.66 -4.50
N VAL A 89 -15.44 8.51 -4.09
CA VAL A 89 -15.20 9.66 -3.24
C VAL A 89 -16.19 9.64 -2.06
N LEU A 90 -15.68 9.93 -0.88
CA LEU A 90 -16.45 10.30 0.30
C LEU A 90 -16.32 11.82 0.48
N THR A 91 -17.43 12.54 0.35
CA THR A 91 -17.39 14.02 0.34
C THR A 91 -17.40 14.64 1.72
N ASP A 92 -17.96 13.94 2.71
CA ASP A 92 -18.25 14.47 4.04
C ASP A 92 -17.87 13.46 5.11
N TYR A 93 -17.57 13.95 6.32
CA TYR A 93 -17.41 13.08 7.49
C TYR A 93 -18.68 12.27 7.67
N THR A 94 -18.54 10.94 7.66
CA THR A 94 -19.68 10.02 7.66
C THR A 94 -19.54 9.05 8.81
N GLU A 95 -20.59 8.93 9.60
CA GLU A 95 -20.65 8.00 10.72
C GLU A 95 -20.97 6.57 10.26
N VAL A 96 -20.39 5.60 10.94
CA VAL A 96 -20.77 4.20 10.91
C VAL A 96 -21.03 3.71 12.33
N THR A 97 -22.08 2.93 12.48
CA THR A 97 -22.50 2.39 13.78
C THR A 97 -22.15 0.93 13.88
N PHE A 98 -21.60 0.55 15.02
CA PHE A 98 -21.31 -0.81 15.40
C PHE A 98 -22.46 -1.35 16.25
N GLY A 99 -22.84 -2.60 16.01
CA GLY A 99 -23.78 -3.28 16.91
C GLY A 99 -23.15 -3.56 18.27
N ASP A 100 -23.97 -3.81 19.28
CA ASP A 100 -23.49 -4.16 20.62
C ASP A 100 -22.56 -5.38 20.58
N GLY A 101 -21.57 -5.37 21.47
CA GLY A 101 -20.64 -6.46 21.72
C GLY A 101 -21.36 -7.69 22.26
N ASP A 102 -20.82 -8.87 21.97
CA ASP A 102 -21.30 -10.10 22.62
C ASP A 102 -21.03 -10.03 24.13
N ALA A 103 -21.91 -10.61 24.94
CA ALA A 103 -21.81 -10.50 26.40
C ALA A 103 -20.53 -11.12 26.99
N SER A 104 -19.94 -12.13 26.32
CA SER A 104 -18.84 -12.93 26.87
C SER A 104 -17.56 -12.87 26.06
N ASN A 105 -17.65 -12.66 24.74
CA ASN A 105 -16.50 -12.73 23.85
C ASN A 105 -16.29 -11.43 23.07
N PRO A 106 -15.04 -10.98 22.88
CA PRO A 106 -14.74 -9.91 21.95
C PRO A 106 -14.93 -10.36 20.49
N ARG A 107 -14.98 -9.40 19.56
CA ARG A 107 -14.92 -9.64 18.12
C ARG A 107 -14.12 -8.56 17.41
N ILE A 108 -13.71 -8.82 16.17
CA ILE A 108 -13.09 -7.83 15.29
C ILE A 108 -14.04 -7.54 14.15
N ASP A 109 -14.44 -6.27 14.01
CA ASP A 109 -15.27 -5.81 12.90
C ASP A 109 -14.38 -5.07 11.87
N LEU A 110 -14.79 -5.03 10.60
CA LEU A 110 -14.11 -4.25 9.56
C LEU A 110 -14.96 -3.05 9.14
N VAL A 111 -14.33 -1.88 9.03
CA VAL A 111 -14.91 -0.74 8.31
C VAL A 111 -14.40 -0.79 6.89
N VAL A 112 -15.32 -0.90 5.92
CA VAL A 112 -14.97 -1.04 4.51
C VAL A 112 -15.73 -0.01 3.66
N LEU A 113 -15.08 0.44 2.59
CA LEU A 113 -15.74 1.12 1.49
C LEU A 113 -16.02 0.07 0.41
N ARG A 114 -17.28 -0.15 0.05
CA ARG A 114 -17.69 -1.23 -0.85
C ARG A 114 -18.49 -0.72 -2.03
N VAL A 115 -18.32 -1.36 -3.17
CA VAL A 115 -19.15 -1.17 -4.35
C VAL A 115 -20.05 -2.39 -4.52
N TYR A 116 -21.35 -2.14 -4.60
CA TYR A 116 -22.34 -3.08 -5.11
C TYR A 116 -22.60 -2.75 -6.57
N ASP A 117 -22.52 -3.76 -7.43
CA ASP A 117 -22.86 -3.66 -8.85
C ASP A 117 -23.72 -4.86 -9.23
N THR A 118 -25.04 -4.64 -9.24
CA THR A 118 -26.06 -5.64 -9.57
C THR A 118 -25.79 -6.38 -10.88
N GLN A 119 -25.09 -5.77 -11.85
CA GLN A 119 -24.76 -6.42 -13.11
C GLN A 119 -23.76 -7.57 -12.93
N PHE A 120 -22.90 -7.49 -11.92
CA PHE A 120 -21.85 -8.47 -11.64
C PHE A 120 -22.13 -9.30 -10.39
N ASP A 121 -22.77 -8.72 -9.36
CA ASP A 121 -23.01 -9.39 -8.08
C ASP A 121 -24.44 -9.95 -7.91
N GLY A 122 -25.38 -9.54 -8.76
CA GLY A 122 -26.78 -9.99 -8.72
C GLY A 122 -27.54 -9.59 -7.44
N THR A 123 -27.02 -8.65 -6.65
CA THR A 123 -27.59 -8.27 -5.34
C THR A 123 -28.80 -7.35 -5.44
N GLY A 124 -29.09 -6.81 -6.63
CA GLY A 124 -30.13 -5.80 -6.82
C GLY A 124 -29.71 -4.39 -6.38
N ARG A 125 -28.43 -4.19 -6.03
CA ARG A 125 -27.88 -2.89 -5.58
C ARG A 125 -26.83 -2.38 -6.56
N THR A 126 -26.85 -1.08 -6.83
CA THR A 126 -25.85 -0.39 -7.67
C THR A 126 -25.42 0.90 -6.98
N GLU A 127 -24.52 0.77 -6.00
CA GLU A 127 -24.11 1.89 -5.16
C GLU A 127 -22.73 1.65 -4.53
N ALA A 128 -22.05 2.73 -4.17
CA ALA A 128 -20.89 2.68 -3.31
C ALA A 128 -21.30 3.09 -1.88
N VAL A 129 -20.94 2.29 -0.89
CA VAL A 129 -21.35 2.49 0.51
C VAL A 129 -20.18 2.29 1.46
N LEU A 130 -20.30 2.93 2.61
CA LEU A 130 -19.46 2.67 3.77
C LEU A 130 -20.22 1.69 4.67
N GLU A 131 -19.64 0.55 5.00
CA GLU A 131 -20.30 -0.49 5.79
C GLU A 131 -19.38 -1.08 6.85
N VAL A 132 -20.00 -1.60 7.92
CA VAL A 132 -19.33 -2.39 8.96
C VAL A 132 -19.58 -3.86 8.68
N VAL A 133 -18.52 -4.62 8.44
CA VAL A 133 -18.57 -6.08 8.33
C VAL A 133 -18.33 -6.65 9.73
N VAL A 134 -19.39 -7.20 10.31
CA VAL A 134 -19.36 -7.73 11.67
C VAL A 134 -18.58 -9.05 11.71
N GLY A 135 -17.62 -9.15 12.62
CA GLY A 135 -16.86 -10.37 12.86
C GLY A 135 -17.58 -11.36 13.76
N LYS A 136 -16.97 -12.53 13.92
CA LYS A 136 -17.45 -13.55 14.85
C LYS A 136 -16.91 -13.28 16.25
N ALA A 137 -17.79 -13.40 17.26
CA ALA A 137 -17.39 -13.28 18.66
C ALA A 137 -16.73 -14.57 19.14
N GLU A 138 -15.47 -14.47 19.57
CA GLU A 138 -14.65 -15.60 20.04
C GLU A 138 -13.63 -15.13 21.08
N ALA A 139 -13.12 -16.06 21.89
CA ALA A 139 -12.10 -15.74 22.91
C ALA A 139 -10.79 -15.21 22.28
N THR A 140 -10.49 -15.58 21.04
CA THR A 140 -9.38 -15.04 20.24
C THR A 140 -9.95 -14.69 18.87
N PRO A 141 -10.52 -13.48 18.71
CA PRO A 141 -11.26 -13.14 17.52
C PRO A 141 -10.31 -12.92 16.35
N GLU A 142 -10.69 -13.42 15.18
CA GLU A 142 -10.01 -13.17 13.91
C GLU A 142 -10.81 -12.15 13.07
N PRO A 143 -10.15 -11.31 12.26
CA PRO A 143 -10.85 -10.42 11.34
C PRO A 143 -11.70 -11.22 10.34
N PRO A 144 -12.92 -10.77 10.01
CA PRO A 144 -13.73 -11.42 8.99
C PRO A 144 -13.06 -11.33 7.61
N LEU A 145 -13.47 -12.23 6.71
CA LEU A 145 -13.01 -12.18 5.32
C LEU A 145 -13.46 -10.84 4.68
N LEU A 146 -12.54 -10.20 3.97
CA LEU A 146 -12.84 -9.00 3.21
C LEU A 146 -13.87 -9.31 2.11
N PRO A 147 -15.02 -8.61 2.06
CA PRO A 147 -15.97 -8.80 0.98
C PRO A 147 -15.39 -8.43 -0.39
N ASP A 148 -15.88 -9.06 -1.44
CA ASP A 148 -15.52 -8.68 -2.80
C ASP A 148 -15.92 -7.24 -3.11
N ALA A 149 -15.18 -6.61 -4.04
CA ALA A 149 -15.38 -5.22 -4.46
C ALA A 149 -15.37 -4.24 -3.28
N SER A 150 -14.49 -4.46 -2.30
CA SER A 150 -14.34 -3.59 -1.14
C SER A 150 -12.88 -3.21 -0.87
N LEU A 151 -12.71 -2.05 -0.23
CA LEU A 151 -11.44 -1.55 0.29
C LEU A 151 -11.52 -1.49 1.81
N PRO A 152 -10.69 -2.24 2.56
CA PRO A 152 -10.66 -2.15 4.01
C PRO A 152 -10.04 -0.83 4.45
N LEU A 153 -10.72 -0.13 5.36
CA LEU A 153 -10.23 1.11 5.95
C LEU A 153 -9.64 0.87 7.33
N ALA A 154 -10.32 0.09 8.17
CA ALA A 154 -9.85 -0.25 9.50
C ALA A 154 -10.40 -1.59 9.98
N ARG A 155 -9.65 -2.25 10.87
CA ARG A 155 -10.19 -3.26 11.79
C ARG A 155 -10.46 -2.60 13.14
N VAL A 156 -11.57 -2.96 13.76
CA VAL A 156 -12.00 -2.41 15.05
C VAL A 156 -12.27 -3.56 16.02
N LEU A 157 -11.55 -3.58 17.13
CA LEU A 157 -11.82 -4.51 18.23
C LEU A 157 -13.06 -4.02 18.99
N VAL A 158 -14.11 -4.83 18.99
CA VAL A 158 -15.30 -4.62 19.82
C VAL A 158 -15.17 -5.49 21.07
N PRO A 159 -14.99 -4.90 22.27
CA PRO A 159 -14.88 -5.67 23.50
C PRO A 159 -16.15 -6.44 23.84
N ALA A 160 -16.01 -7.50 24.64
CA ALA A 160 -17.16 -8.17 25.23
C ALA A 160 -17.99 -7.18 26.07
N GLY A 161 -19.30 -7.21 25.92
CA GLY A 161 -20.25 -6.35 26.62
C GLY A 161 -20.21 -4.89 26.20
N ALA A 162 -19.46 -4.50 25.16
CA ALA A 162 -19.42 -3.13 24.68
C ALA A 162 -20.79 -2.70 24.14
N SER A 163 -21.30 -1.58 24.63
CA SER A 163 -22.57 -0.99 24.19
C SER A 163 -22.57 0.49 24.57
N VAL A 164 -23.56 1.24 24.08
CA VAL A 164 -23.76 2.64 24.50
C VAL A 164 -23.92 2.77 26.03
N GLY A 165 -24.50 1.77 26.70
CA GLY A 165 -24.76 1.79 28.15
C GLY A 165 -23.60 1.31 29.04
N THR A 166 -22.56 0.72 28.46
CA THR A 166 -21.46 0.06 29.19
C THR A 166 -20.08 0.67 28.92
N GLY A 167 -20.05 1.83 28.26
CA GLY A 167 -18.82 2.57 27.94
C GLY A 167 -18.25 2.30 26.55
N GLY A 168 -19.00 1.62 25.67
CA GLY A 168 -18.72 1.52 24.23
C GLY A 168 -17.36 0.94 23.86
N ILE A 169 -16.85 1.39 22.70
CA ILE A 169 -15.56 0.96 22.15
C ILE A 169 -14.46 1.90 22.67
N ALA A 170 -13.33 1.31 23.08
CA ALA A 170 -12.12 2.05 23.48
C ALA A 170 -11.32 2.50 22.25
N TRP A 171 -11.80 3.52 21.54
CA TRP A 171 -11.30 3.96 20.23
C TRP A 171 -9.79 4.25 20.13
N ALA A 172 -9.14 4.66 21.23
CA ALA A 172 -7.70 4.93 21.24
C ALA A 172 -6.85 3.70 20.88
N ASP A 173 -7.30 2.50 21.28
CA ASP A 173 -6.57 1.25 21.12
C ASP A 173 -7.32 0.20 20.28
N ALA A 174 -8.61 0.45 20.00
CA ALA A 174 -9.45 -0.50 19.27
C ALA A 174 -9.25 -0.48 17.75
N VAL A 175 -8.76 0.64 17.19
CA VAL A 175 -8.65 0.82 15.74
C VAL A 175 -7.26 0.45 15.25
N TYR A 176 -7.21 -0.36 14.20
CA TYR A 176 -5.98 -0.56 13.44
C TYR A 176 -6.24 -0.24 11.97
N ASP A 177 -5.43 0.67 11.45
CA ASP A 177 -5.52 1.20 10.10
C ASP A 177 -5.13 0.13 9.07
N MET A 178 -6.01 -0.09 8.10
CA MET A 178 -5.81 -1.06 7.02
C MET A 178 -5.59 -0.39 5.67
N ARG A 179 -5.64 0.95 5.60
CA ARG A 179 -5.55 1.69 4.35
C ARG A 179 -4.21 1.44 3.65
N VAL A 180 -4.30 1.09 2.38
CA VAL A 180 -3.17 1.06 1.45
C VAL A 180 -3.30 2.24 0.49
N SER A 181 -2.16 2.82 0.12
CA SER A 181 -2.13 3.87 -0.90
C SER A 181 -2.23 3.24 -2.30
N THR A 182 -2.66 4.04 -3.29
CA THR A 182 -2.58 3.66 -4.70
C THR A 182 -2.12 4.86 -5.54
N VAL A 183 -1.63 4.60 -6.75
CA VAL A 183 -1.10 5.62 -7.66
C VAL A 183 -1.49 5.32 -9.11
N ALA A 184 -1.47 6.37 -9.94
CA ALA A 184 -1.59 6.23 -11.39
C ALA A 184 -0.43 5.40 -11.95
N VAL A 185 -0.64 4.76 -13.10
CA VAL A 185 0.43 4.03 -13.82
C VAL A 185 1.61 4.96 -14.09
N GLY A 186 2.83 4.48 -13.81
CA GLY A 186 4.05 5.28 -13.89
C GLY A 186 4.32 6.18 -12.67
N GLY A 187 3.38 6.27 -11.72
CA GLY A 187 3.61 6.89 -10.42
C GLY A 187 4.52 6.06 -9.51
N ILE A 188 5.09 6.72 -8.49
CA ILE A 188 5.84 6.04 -7.43
C ILE A 188 4.87 5.78 -6.29
N LEU A 189 4.64 4.50 -5.97
CA LEU A 189 3.77 4.11 -4.86
C LEU A 189 4.37 4.60 -3.55
N ALA A 190 3.61 5.37 -2.77
CA ALA A 190 4.09 5.80 -1.47
C ALA A 190 3.80 4.71 -0.43
N ASP A 191 4.84 4.19 0.22
CA ASP A 191 4.71 3.10 1.19
C ASP A 191 3.83 3.56 2.36
N SER A 192 2.67 2.92 2.52
CA SER A 192 1.82 3.15 3.68
C SER A 192 2.30 2.31 4.86
N TRP A 193 1.65 2.46 6.01
CA TRP A 193 1.94 1.62 7.18
C TRP A 193 1.78 0.13 6.89
N ASN A 194 0.89 -0.24 5.97
CA ASN A 194 0.65 -1.61 5.54
C ASN A 194 1.61 -2.01 4.39
N ARG A 195 2.83 -2.41 4.77
CA ARG A 195 3.99 -2.60 3.87
C ARG A 195 3.99 -3.88 3.03
N ASP A 196 3.05 -4.78 3.28
CA ASP A 196 2.96 -6.10 2.65
C ASP A 196 2.26 -6.06 1.28
N THR A 197 2.00 -4.87 0.74
CA THR A 197 1.37 -4.70 -0.57
C THR A 197 2.34 -5.10 -1.68
N PRO A 198 2.04 -6.14 -2.50
CA PRO A 198 2.89 -6.55 -3.60
C PRO A 198 2.88 -5.52 -4.74
N GLY A 199 3.94 -5.49 -5.54
CA GLY A 199 3.95 -4.73 -6.79
C GLY A 199 3.06 -5.39 -7.86
N GLY A 200 2.40 -4.56 -8.67
CA GLY A 200 1.52 -5.00 -9.75
C GLY A 200 2.27 -5.47 -11.00
N TYR A 201 3.49 -4.99 -11.24
CA TYR A 201 4.32 -5.41 -12.38
C TYR A 201 5.82 -5.22 -12.11
N PRO A 202 6.71 -6.06 -12.69
CA PRO A 202 8.14 -5.85 -12.61
C PRO A 202 8.54 -4.46 -13.11
N GLY A 203 9.25 -3.71 -12.28
CA GLY A 203 9.65 -2.34 -12.55
C GLY A 203 8.76 -1.24 -11.98
N GLN A 204 7.66 -1.58 -11.32
CA GLN A 204 6.96 -0.62 -10.49
C GLN A 204 7.90 -0.08 -9.40
N TYR A 205 7.79 1.21 -9.10
CA TYR A 205 8.54 1.87 -8.03
C TYR A 205 7.68 2.13 -6.80
N ARG A 206 8.29 2.04 -5.61
CA ARG A 206 7.72 2.54 -4.36
C ARG A 206 8.74 3.34 -3.55
N ASP A 207 8.28 4.35 -2.82
CA ASP A 207 9.07 5.15 -1.89
C ASP A 207 8.75 4.76 -0.45
N THR A 208 9.74 4.26 0.29
CA THR A 208 9.59 3.84 1.69
C THR A 208 9.92 4.94 2.70
N SER A 209 10.01 6.20 2.27
CA SER A 209 10.55 7.39 2.96
C SER A 209 12.06 7.34 3.26
N SER A 210 12.65 6.15 3.37
CA SER A 210 14.08 5.94 3.55
C SER A 210 14.81 5.59 2.25
N THR A 211 14.16 4.87 1.34
CA THR A 211 14.76 4.41 0.08
C THR A 211 13.70 4.29 -1.00
N LEU A 212 14.11 4.50 -2.26
CA LEU A 212 13.32 4.06 -3.39
C LEU A 212 13.51 2.55 -3.57
N GLN A 213 12.44 1.84 -3.87
CA GLN A 213 12.45 0.41 -4.17
C GLN A 213 11.78 0.14 -5.51
N ARG A 214 12.17 -0.97 -6.15
CA ARG A 214 11.65 -1.44 -7.43
C ARG A 214 11.16 -2.88 -7.28
N TRP A 215 9.97 -3.18 -7.77
CA TRP A 215 9.43 -4.53 -7.80
C TRP A 215 10.19 -5.38 -8.82
N ASP A 216 10.67 -6.56 -8.43
CA ASP A 216 11.38 -7.48 -9.33
C ASP A 216 10.47 -8.56 -9.96
N GLY A 217 9.19 -8.60 -9.56
CA GLY A 217 8.22 -9.64 -9.93
C GLY A 217 7.85 -10.55 -8.76
N THR A 218 8.65 -10.57 -7.70
CA THR A 218 8.44 -11.41 -6.51
C THR A 218 8.50 -10.64 -5.20
N ARG A 219 9.35 -9.60 -5.13
CA ARG A 219 9.51 -8.76 -3.94
C ARG A 219 9.97 -7.35 -4.30
N TRP A 220 9.84 -6.45 -3.34
CA TRP A 220 10.42 -5.12 -3.41
C TRP A 220 11.91 -5.18 -3.11
N THR A 221 12.73 -4.62 -4.00
CA THR A 221 14.19 -4.55 -3.86
C THR A 221 14.64 -3.09 -3.90
N SER A 222 15.66 -2.72 -3.13
CA SER A 222 16.20 -1.35 -3.12
C SER A 222 16.63 -0.86 -4.50
N TYR A 223 16.38 0.41 -4.79
CA TYR A 223 16.72 1.09 -6.04
C TYR A 223 17.47 2.44 -5.79
N PRO A 224 18.54 2.73 -6.57
CA PRO A 224 19.21 1.80 -7.47
C PRO A 224 19.70 0.58 -6.69
N ARG A 225 19.57 -0.61 -7.28
CA ARG A 225 20.29 -1.77 -6.74
C ARG A 225 21.75 -1.31 -6.73
N GLN A 226 22.44 -1.40 -5.60
CA GLN A 226 23.83 -0.95 -5.49
C GLN A 226 24.72 -1.78 -6.42
N ALA A 227 24.72 -1.43 -7.70
CA ALA A 227 25.59 -1.95 -8.73
C ALA A 227 26.74 -0.95 -8.85
N GLY A 228 27.95 -1.35 -8.48
CA GLY A 228 29.14 -0.50 -8.57
C GLY A 228 29.75 0.00 -7.25
N GLY A 229 29.36 -0.54 -6.09
CA GLY A 229 30.05 -0.32 -4.81
C GLY A 229 30.99 -1.46 -4.44
N ILE A 230 31.83 -1.24 -3.41
CA ILE A 230 32.57 -2.31 -2.73
C ILE A 230 31.67 -2.83 -1.62
N ALA A 231 31.09 -4.03 -1.78
CA ALA A 231 30.29 -4.65 -0.73
C ALA A 231 31.14 -4.89 0.53
N PRO A 232 30.67 -4.58 1.75
CA PRO A 232 31.46 -4.77 2.96
C PRO A 232 31.69 -6.26 3.26
N GLN A 233 32.71 -6.55 4.07
CA GLN A 233 33.04 -7.93 4.44
C GLN A 233 31.82 -8.65 5.04
N GLY A 234 31.56 -9.87 4.58
CA GLY A 234 30.46 -10.72 5.06
C GLY A 234 29.08 -10.39 4.49
N ALA A 235 28.92 -9.31 3.72
CA ALA A 235 27.63 -8.95 3.14
C ALA A 235 27.17 -9.88 2.00
N LEU A 236 28.12 -10.50 1.28
CA LEU A 236 27.84 -11.35 0.12
C LEU A 236 28.65 -12.65 0.17
N ALA A 237 27.95 -13.78 0.19
CA ALA A 237 28.56 -15.10 0.05
C ALA A 237 29.03 -15.37 -1.40
N ALA A 238 28.28 -14.90 -2.40
CA ALA A 238 28.59 -14.99 -3.83
C ALA A 238 28.30 -13.65 -4.51
N GLY A 239 28.95 -13.38 -5.65
CA GLY A 239 28.67 -12.19 -6.44
C GLY A 239 27.38 -12.34 -7.23
N GLU A 240 26.63 -11.25 -7.33
CA GLU A 240 25.34 -11.19 -8.02
C GLU A 240 25.51 -10.96 -9.53
N TYR A 241 26.66 -10.43 -9.96
CA TYR A 241 27.03 -10.20 -11.36
C TYR A 241 28.55 -10.23 -11.54
N THR A 242 29.02 -10.71 -12.69
CA THR A 242 30.45 -10.72 -13.04
C THR A 242 31.01 -9.31 -13.00
N GLY A 243 32.10 -9.13 -12.24
CA GLY A 243 32.79 -7.86 -12.06
C GLY A 243 32.39 -7.05 -10.84
N GLN A 244 31.45 -7.53 -10.01
CA GLN A 244 31.13 -6.92 -8.72
C GLN A 244 32.35 -6.86 -7.80
N TYR A 245 32.49 -5.78 -7.03
CA TYR A 245 33.56 -5.62 -6.03
C TYR A 245 33.05 -5.89 -4.60
N ARG A 246 33.93 -6.45 -3.74
CA ARG A 246 33.72 -6.54 -2.29
C ARG A 246 35.01 -6.32 -1.51
N ASP A 247 34.87 -5.94 -0.25
CA ASP A 247 35.92 -5.98 0.75
C ASP A 247 35.97 -7.34 1.44
N GLU A 248 37.17 -7.86 1.66
CA GLU A 248 37.44 -9.05 2.45
C GLU A 248 38.60 -8.73 3.40
N ALA A 249 38.27 -8.26 4.60
CA ALA A 249 39.23 -7.85 5.62
C ALA A 249 40.25 -6.81 5.10
N GLY A 250 39.77 -5.76 4.42
CA GLY A 250 40.60 -4.70 3.84
C GLY A 250 41.21 -5.05 2.48
N ARG A 251 40.88 -6.20 1.88
CA ARG A 251 41.32 -6.59 0.53
C ARG A 251 40.18 -6.48 -0.46
N LEU A 252 40.40 -5.72 -1.52
CA LEU A 252 39.46 -5.62 -2.62
C LEU A 252 39.44 -6.92 -3.44
N GLN A 253 38.27 -7.53 -3.57
CA GLN A 253 38.01 -8.68 -4.42
C GLN A 253 37.01 -8.32 -5.53
N ARG A 254 37.11 -9.00 -6.68
CA ARG A 254 36.22 -8.89 -7.83
C ARG A 254 35.62 -10.25 -8.16
N TRP A 255 34.30 -10.33 -8.32
CA TRP A 255 33.61 -11.57 -8.71
C TRP A 255 33.91 -11.91 -10.18
N ASP A 256 34.35 -13.14 -10.46
CA ASP A 256 34.64 -13.60 -11.82
C ASP A 256 33.45 -14.31 -12.51
N GLY A 257 32.33 -14.48 -11.80
CA GLY A 257 31.19 -15.28 -12.24
C GLY A 257 31.02 -16.59 -11.46
N THR A 258 32.07 -17.04 -10.78
CA THR A 258 32.11 -18.32 -10.06
C THR A 258 32.70 -18.22 -8.65
N VAL A 259 33.74 -17.40 -8.48
CA VAL A 259 34.45 -17.20 -7.21
C VAL A 259 34.91 -15.74 -7.07
N TRP A 260 35.11 -15.31 -5.82
CA TRP A 260 35.72 -14.02 -5.54
C TRP A 260 37.24 -14.11 -5.72
N ARG A 261 37.80 -13.29 -6.62
CA ARG A 261 39.24 -13.19 -6.83
C ARG A 261 39.79 -11.87 -6.31
N PRO A 262 41.07 -11.78 -5.93
CA PRO A 262 41.71 -10.49 -5.70
C PRO A 262 41.53 -9.56 -6.91
N ALA A 263 41.06 -8.34 -6.67
CA ALA A 263 40.84 -7.36 -7.74
C ALA A 263 42.17 -6.94 -8.41
N VAL A 264 43.24 -6.93 -7.63
CA VAL A 264 44.60 -6.73 -8.10
C VAL A 264 45.34 -8.07 -7.97
N PRO A 265 45.69 -8.74 -9.08
CA PRO A 265 46.44 -9.98 -9.04
C PRO A 265 47.89 -9.66 -8.62
N SER A 266 48.18 -9.87 -7.34
CA SER A 266 49.50 -9.76 -6.68
C SER A 266 50.01 -8.35 -6.38
N SER A 267 50.84 -8.26 -5.33
CA SER A 267 51.63 -7.09 -4.94
C SER A 267 52.85 -6.93 -5.87
N ALA A 268 52.65 -6.95 -7.18
CA ALA A 268 53.65 -6.40 -8.08
C ALA A 268 53.62 -4.89 -7.86
N TRP A 269 54.41 -4.44 -6.89
CA TRP A 269 54.84 -3.06 -6.81
C TRP A 269 55.37 -2.71 -8.20
N ALA A 270 54.64 -1.91 -8.97
CA ALA A 270 55.25 -1.16 -10.04
C ALA A 270 56.16 -0.15 -9.33
N TYR A 271 57.40 -0.57 -9.04
CA TYR A 271 58.47 0.34 -8.67
C TYR A 271 58.61 1.30 -9.85
N ASN A 272 57.94 2.44 -9.80
CA ASN A 272 58.34 3.56 -10.61
C ASN A 272 59.57 4.15 -9.91
N ASN A 273 60.74 3.68 -10.31
CA ASN A 273 62.02 4.25 -9.92
C ASN A 273 62.31 5.58 -10.63
N ASP A 274 61.32 6.20 -11.30
CA ASP A 274 61.43 7.59 -11.70
C ASP A 274 61.34 8.49 -10.45
N GLY A 275 62.45 8.55 -9.70
CA GLY A 275 62.68 9.48 -8.61
C GLY A 275 62.87 10.92 -9.08
N GLY A 276 62.41 11.28 -10.29
CA GLY A 276 62.48 12.65 -10.81
C GLY A 276 63.91 13.13 -11.09
N TYR A 277 64.88 12.24 -11.30
CA TYR A 277 66.23 12.64 -11.69
C TYR A 277 66.27 12.92 -13.19
N CYS A 278 66.00 14.17 -13.56
CA CYS A 278 66.42 14.68 -14.87
C CYS A 278 67.96 14.58 -14.93
N ALA A 279 68.47 13.77 -15.86
CA ALA A 279 69.86 13.86 -16.23
C ALA A 279 70.10 15.26 -16.82
N THR A 280 70.80 16.13 -16.09
CA THR A 280 71.36 17.34 -16.66
C THR A 280 72.40 16.88 -17.70
N THR A 281 72.05 17.01 -18.98
CA THR A 281 73.01 16.91 -20.07
C THR A 281 74.08 17.99 -19.89
N ALA A 282 75.34 17.58 -20.09
CA ALA A 282 76.56 18.36 -19.97
C ALA A 282 76.58 19.63 -20.83
#